data_AF-A0A2N0ZW60-F1
#
_entry.id   AF-A0A2N0ZW60-F1
#
_cell.length_a   1.000
_cell.length_b   1.000
_cell.length_c   1.000
_cell.angle_alpha   90.00
_cell.angle_beta   90.00
_cell.angle_gamma   90.00
#
_symmetry.space_group_name_H-M   'P 1'
#
loop_
_entity.id
_entity.type
_entity.pdbx_description
1 polymer ?
#
loop_
_entity_poly.entity_id
_entity_poly.type
_entity_poly.pdbx_seq_one_letter_code
_entity_poly.pdbx_strand_id
1 'polypeptide(L)'
;SAGYAPKLSDPEVICMEMVGEFLNLDQDKQIWQYFTQHWHAWFPTIGSYPNFAKHCANLWQVKQRIQDNVSELEGRDNIHFMDGFPIPVCHYGR
;
A
#
# COMPACT_ATOMS: atom_id res chain seq x y z
N SER A 1 23.29 -10.32 -10.20
CA SER A 1 23.79 -8.94 -10.12
C SER A 1 22.94 -8.18 -9.11
N ALA A 2 23.50 -7.84 -7.95
CA ALA A 2 22.81 -6.96 -7.00
C ALA A 2 22.76 -5.57 -7.63
N GLY A 3 21.58 -5.15 -8.09
CA GLY A 3 21.38 -3.81 -8.61
C GLY A 3 21.60 -2.77 -7.53
N TYR A 4 21.80 -1.51 -7.93
CA TYR A 4 21.85 -0.39 -7.00
C TYR A 4 20.60 -0.36 -6.12
N ALA A 5 20.76 0.02 -4.85
CA ALA A 5 19.65 0.21 -3.94
C ALA A 5 18.66 1.24 -4.52
N PRO A 6 17.34 1.01 -4.39
CA PRO A 6 16.35 1.98 -4.80
C PRO A 6 16.55 3.29 -4.05
N LYS A 7 16.39 4.43 -4.75
CA LYS A 7 16.54 5.77 -4.17
C LYS A 7 15.32 6.20 -3.36
N LEU A 8 14.16 5.66 -3.72
CA LEU A 8 12.91 5.77 -2.97
C LEU A 8 12.98 4.77 -1.81
N SER A 9 12.59 5.18 -0.61
CA SER A 9 12.64 4.33 0.58
C SER A 9 11.40 3.44 0.72
N ASP A 10 11.52 2.34 1.45
CA ASP A 10 10.40 1.42 1.68
C ASP A 10 9.16 2.12 2.31
N PRO A 11 9.31 3.00 3.33
CA PRO A 11 8.17 3.72 3.88
C PRO A 11 7.51 4.69 2.88
N GLU A 12 8.29 5.31 2.00
CA GLU A 12 7.73 6.17 0.93
C GLU A 12 6.86 5.35 -0.03
N VAL A 13 7.33 4.17 -0.45
CA VAL A 13 6.54 3.27 -1.32
C VAL A 13 5.23 2.85 -0.65
N ILE A 14 5.30 2.41 0.61
CA ILE A 14 4.10 1.98 1.35
C ILE A 14 3.14 3.18 1.53
N CYS A 15 3.65 4.38 1.80
CA CYS A 15 2.85 5.59 1.87
C CYS A 15 2.15 5.90 0.55
N MET A 16 2.87 5.80 -0.56
CA MET A 16 2.30 6.00 -1.90
C MET A 16 1.20 4.98 -2.22
N GLU A 17 1.41 3.70 -1.88
CA GLU A 17 0.40 2.65 -2.04
C GLU A 17 -0.84 2.96 -1.19
N MET A 18 -0.69 3.26 0.11
CA MET A 18 -1.82 3.58 1.00
C MET A 18 -2.63 4.79 0.53
N VAL A 19 -1.96 5.86 0.09
CA VAL A 19 -2.67 7.04 -0.42
C VAL A 19 -3.27 6.77 -1.81
N GLY A 20 -2.62 5.95 -2.63
CA GLY A 20 -3.16 5.46 -3.89
C GLY A 20 -4.50 4.75 -3.71
N GLU A 21 -4.55 3.80 -2.79
CA GLU A 21 -5.78 3.09 -2.39
C GLU A 21 -6.85 4.07 -1.89
N PHE A 22 -6.49 5.03 -1.02
CA PHE A 22 -7.43 6.06 -0.54
C PHE A 22 -8.02 6.92 -1.68
N LEU A 23 -7.27 7.10 -2.77
CA LEU A 23 -7.70 7.83 -3.96
C LEU A 23 -8.41 6.94 -4.99
N ASN A 24 -8.64 5.65 -4.68
CA ASN A 24 -9.17 4.63 -5.60
C ASN A 24 -8.30 4.46 -6.87
N LEU A 25 -6.98 4.41 -6.70
CA LEU A 25 -6.01 4.11 -7.76
C LEU A 25 -5.57 2.64 -7.67
N ASP A 26 -6.34 1.72 -8.26
CA ASP A 26 -6.20 0.27 -8.08
C ASP A 26 -4.92 -0.36 -8.70
N GLN A 27 -4.08 0.43 -9.36
CA GLN A 27 -2.90 -0.07 -10.07
C GLN A 27 -1.65 0.74 -9.69
N ASP A 28 -0.54 0.03 -9.43
CA ASP A 28 0.80 0.63 -9.22
C ASP A 28 1.15 1.67 -10.28
N LYS A 29 0.71 1.44 -11.53
CA LYS A 29 0.94 2.37 -12.64
C LYS A 29 0.19 3.69 -12.44
N GLN A 30 -1.06 3.64 -12.01
CA GLN A 30 -1.88 4.82 -11.77
C GLN A 30 -1.33 5.60 -10.58
N ILE A 31 -0.95 4.90 -9.51
CA ILE A 31 -0.29 5.49 -8.33
C ILE A 31 1.02 6.18 -8.76
N TRP A 32 1.90 5.46 -9.45
CA TRP A 32 3.17 6.03 -9.94
C TRP A 32 2.95 7.27 -10.82
N GLN A 33 2.00 7.21 -11.76
CA GLN A 33 1.67 8.35 -12.63
C GLN A 33 1.16 9.54 -11.82
N TYR A 34 0.23 9.31 -10.89
CA TYR A 34 -0.35 10.36 -10.05
C TYR A 34 0.72 11.07 -9.23
N PHE A 35 1.57 10.32 -8.53
CA PHE A 35 2.63 10.91 -7.71
C PHE A 35 3.69 11.63 -8.55
N THR A 36 4.04 11.08 -9.72
CA THR A 36 4.99 11.73 -10.62
C THR A 36 4.44 13.05 -11.19
N GLN A 37 3.12 13.16 -11.37
CA GLN A 37 2.48 14.35 -11.96
C GLN A 37 2.10 15.40 -10.92
N HIS A 38 1.58 14.98 -9.77
CA HIS A 38 0.95 15.88 -8.80
C HIS A 38 1.84 16.15 -7.58
N TRP A 39 2.58 15.15 -7.10
CA TRP A 39 3.31 15.22 -5.82
C TRP A 39 4.80 14.90 -5.92
N HIS A 40 5.38 15.04 -7.11
CA HIS A 40 6.81 14.77 -7.34
C HIS A 40 7.71 15.64 -6.44
N ALA A 41 7.27 16.85 -6.08
CA ALA A 41 7.99 17.72 -5.16
C ALA A 41 8.20 17.08 -3.77
N TRP A 42 7.30 16.20 -3.33
CA TRP A 42 7.39 15.50 -2.04
C TRP A 42 8.12 14.16 -2.16
N PHE A 43 8.14 13.58 -3.36
CA PHE A 43 8.80 12.30 -3.64
C PHE A 43 9.79 12.43 -4.82
N PRO A 44 10.83 13.27 -4.70
CA PRO A 44 11.72 13.61 -5.82
C PRO A 44 12.59 12.44 -6.29
N THR A 45 12.63 11.35 -5.51
CA THR A 45 13.39 10.14 -5.79
C THR A 45 12.55 9.05 -6.47
N ILE A 46 11.28 9.33 -6.81
CA ILE A 46 10.44 8.44 -7.61
C ILE A 46 11.16 8.14 -8.92
N GLY A 47 11.58 6.88 -9.05
CA GLY A 47 12.29 6.39 -10.22
C GLY A 47 11.33 6.04 -11.36
N SER A 48 11.82 5.22 -12.28
CA SER A 48 10.99 4.67 -13.36
C SER A 48 9.90 3.74 -12.82
N TYR A 49 8.77 3.65 -13.53
CA TYR A 49 7.68 2.75 -13.20
C TYR A 49 8.12 1.28 -12.95
N PRO A 50 8.96 0.64 -13.79
CA PRO A 50 9.37 -0.74 -13.52
C PRO A 50 10.13 -0.92 -12.20
N ASN A 51 10.91 0.09 -11.78
CA ASN A 51 11.60 0.05 -10.49
C ASN A 51 10.61 0.23 -9.35
N PHE A 52 9.65 1.15 -9.48
CA PHE A 52 8.58 1.35 -8.50
C PHE A 52 7.74 0.08 -8.32
N ALA A 53 7.23 -0.51 -9.40
CA ALA A 53 6.43 -1.74 -9.36
C ALA A 53 7.22 -2.92 -8.76
N LYS A 54 8.51 -3.07 -9.13
CA LYS A 54 9.39 -4.06 -8.51
C LYS A 54 9.56 -3.81 -7.01
N HIS A 55 9.62 -2.55 -6.58
CA HIS A 55 9.73 -2.18 -5.17
C HIS A 55 8.45 -2.55 -4.41
N CYS A 56 7.28 -2.19 -4.94
CA CYS A 56 5.97 -2.55 -4.39
C CYS A 56 5.83 -4.08 -4.22
N ALA A 57 6.27 -4.83 -5.22
CA ALA A 57 6.29 -6.30 -5.18
C ALA A 57 7.26 -6.85 -4.12
N ASN A 58 8.45 -6.27 -3.98
CA ASN A 58 9.43 -6.72 -2.97
C ASN A 58 8.95 -6.49 -1.53
N LEU A 59 8.07 -5.51 -1.30
CA LEU A 59 7.54 -5.17 0.02
C LEU A 59 6.31 -5.99 0.43
N TRP A 60 5.89 -6.97 -0.37
CA TRP A 60 4.68 -7.76 -0.10
C TRP A 60 4.66 -8.37 1.31
N GLN A 61 5.78 -8.94 1.77
CA GLN A 61 5.87 -9.56 3.11
C GLN A 61 5.73 -8.54 4.23
N VAL A 62 6.25 -7.33 4.03
CA VAL A 62 6.15 -6.24 5.01
C VAL A 62 4.70 -5.77 5.10
N LYS A 63 4.06 -5.57 3.95
CA LYS A 63 2.64 -5.19 3.88
C LYS A 63 1.73 -6.21 4.55
N GLN A 64 1.96 -7.50 4.31
CA GLN A 64 1.23 -8.59 4.97
C GLN A 64 1.42 -8.53 6.49
N ARG A 65 2.65 -8.36 6.99
CA ARG A 65 2.88 -8.23 8.43
C ARG A 65 2.18 -7.00 9.02
N ILE A 66 2.17 -5.86 8.33
CA ILE A 66 1.43 -4.68 8.79
C ILE A 66 -0.06 -5.03 8.91
N GLN A 67 -0.63 -5.67 7.91
CA GLN A 67 -2.04 -6.10 7.91
C GLN A 67 -2.35 -7.09 9.05
N ASP A 68 -1.47 -8.07 9.29
CA ASP A 68 -1.62 -9.02 10.40
C ASP A 68 -1.62 -8.31 11.75
N ASN A 69 -0.68 -7.39 11.97
CA ASN A 69 -0.59 -6.62 13.22
C ASN A 69 -1.83 -5.74 13.44
N VAL A 70 -2.34 -5.09 12.39
CA VAL A 70 -3.58 -4.29 12.46
C VAL A 70 -4.77 -5.20 12.80
N SER A 71 -4.85 -6.37 12.17
CA SER A 71 -5.95 -7.33 12.40
C SER A 71 -5.94 -7.91 13.82
N GLU A 72 -4.75 -8.06 14.43
CA GLU A 72 -4.61 -8.50 15.82
C GLU A 72 -5.09 -7.44 16.82
N LEU A 73 -4.85 -6.17 16.55
CA LEU A 73 -5.28 -5.05 17.39
C LEU A 73 -6.81 -4.89 17.39
N GLU A 74 -7.45 -5.06 16.23
CA GLU A 74 -8.89 -4.85 16.04
C GLU A 74 -9.75 -6.09 16.36
N GLY A 75 -9.12 -7.23 16.69
CA GLY A 75 -9.80 -8.49 17.02
C GLY A 75 -10.17 -9.30 15.77
N ARG A 76 -9.51 -10.46 15.58
CA ARG A 76 -9.57 -11.30 14.37
C ARG A 76 -10.98 -11.76 13.94
N ASP A 77 -11.97 -11.78 14.84
CA ASP A 77 -13.31 -12.35 14.59
C ASP A 77 -14.30 -11.40 13.91
N ASN A 78 -14.00 -10.10 13.77
CA ASN A 78 -14.98 -9.10 13.31
C ASN A 78 -14.56 -8.27 12.08
N ILE A 79 -13.47 -8.65 11.40
CA ILE A 79 -12.96 -7.89 10.26
C ILE A 79 -13.12 -8.70 8.97
N HIS A 80 -14.27 -8.55 8.33
CA HIS A 80 -14.38 -8.89 6.91
C HIS A 80 -13.78 -7.74 6.12
N PHE A 81 -12.52 -7.88 5.69
CA PHE A 81 -11.91 -6.98 4.71
C PHE A 81 -12.58 -7.19 3.34
N MET A 82 -13.76 -6.59 3.17
CA MET A 82 -14.33 -6.29 1.86
C MET A 82 -14.00 -4.83 1.59
N ASP A 83 -13.05 -4.60 0.69
CA ASP A 83 -12.77 -3.34 0.01
C ASP A 83 -12.89 -2.04 0.85
N GLY A 84 -11.83 -1.72 1.60
CA GLY A 84 -11.56 -0.37 2.09
C GLY A 84 -12.16 0.08 3.42
N PHE A 85 -13.06 -0.68 4.07
CA PHE A 85 -13.57 -0.26 5.39
C PHE A 85 -13.95 -1.44 6.31
N PRO A 86 -13.44 -1.49 7.56
CA PRO A 86 -13.91 -2.48 8.53
C PRO A 86 -15.34 -2.12 8.96
N ILE A 87 -16.32 -2.95 8.62
CA ILE A 87 -17.70 -2.81 9.07
C ILE A 87 -18.02 -3.94 10.07
N PRO A 88 -18.45 -3.62 11.30
CA PRO A 88 -18.91 -4.65 12.22
C PRO A 88 -20.18 -5.28 11.67
N VAL A 89 -20.15 -6.60 11.45
CA VAL A 89 -21.35 -7.35 11.06
C VAL A 89 -22.16 -7.68 12.32
N CYS A 90 -23.43 -7.27 12.33
CA CYS A 90 -24.35 -7.68 13.39
C CYS A 90 -24.55 -9.21 13.32
N HIS A 91 -24.24 -9.93 14.40
CA HIS A 91 -24.62 -11.32 14.53
C HIS A 91 -26.14 -11.45 14.55
N TYR A 92 -26.65 -12.45 13.83
CA TYR A 92 -28.07 -12.80 13.82
C TYR A 92 -28.53 -13.14 15.24
N GLY A 93 -29.40 -12.31 15.82
CA GLY A 93 -30.17 -12.67 17.01
C GLY A 93 -31.15 -13.77 16.63
N ARG A 94 -31.08 -14.89 17.35
CA ARG A 94 -31.89 -16.11 17.15
C ARG A 94 -33.37 -15.84 16.89
#